data_AF-A0A166CSS6-F1
#
_entry.id   AF-A0A166CSS6-F1
#
_cell.length_a   1.000
_cell.length_b   1.000
_cell.length_c   1.000
_cell.angle_alpha   90.00
_cell.angle_beta   90.00
_cell.angle_gamma   90.00
#
_symmetry.space_group_name_H-M   'P 1'
#
loop_
_entity.id
_entity.type
_entity.pdbx_description
1 polymer ?
#
loop_
_entity_poly.entity_id
_entity_poly.type
_entity_poly.pdbx_seq_one_letter_code
_entity_poly.pdbx_strand_id
1 'polypeptide(L)'
;MLDPTYPLFPILSFLGFVLALLPLPWHLQAWNAGTCCYMIWSSLACLLKFVNSVAWKDNAINFAPVWCDISSKLLLGAGIGIPASSLCISRRLYNIAAVQATSSSRQDKRRALIGDLCIAVGLPVVVMVLHYVVQGHRFDIIEQVGCIATIYNTLASYFLVFLWPVFIGCISCVYSGLTLRAFYKRRIQFAQLVSSNSSMSMNRYLKLVVLASTEIICTVPISAYSMYISNVGLGLSPYISWSNVHFGFSYVGQIPAVEWRSNRPTLISIELSRWIFPACALLFFALFGLGADARRHYISAFWMISKRFGVTSAPTKTSLPLSSRYVSPNTPIHPLYAHIILDGNLLPNSIPSPLLWAR
;
A
#
# COMPACT_ATOMS: atom_id res chain seq x y z
N MET A 1 18.46 33.18 0.36
CA MET A 1 18.06 32.78 1.74
C MET A 1 18.32 31.29 1.88
N LEU A 2 18.88 30.86 3.01
CA LEU A 2 19.15 29.44 3.29
C LEU A 2 17.81 28.69 3.51
N ASP A 3 17.59 27.56 2.85
CA ASP A 3 16.43 26.70 3.12
C ASP A 3 16.54 26.13 4.54
N PRO A 4 15.62 26.44 5.47
CA PRO A 4 15.68 25.93 6.84
C PRO A 4 15.51 24.41 6.93
N THR A 5 14.98 23.78 5.88
CA THR A 5 14.76 22.33 5.81
C THR A 5 15.93 21.57 5.19
N TYR A 6 16.95 22.25 4.67
CA TYR A 6 18.10 21.61 4.04
C TYR A 6 19.21 21.32 5.07
N PRO A 7 19.83 20.12 5.11
CA PRO A 7 19.65 18.97 4.21
C PRO A 7 18.62 17.94 4.69
N LEU A 8 17.85 18.24 5.76
CA LEU A 8 16.90 17.29 6.36
C LEU A 8 15.89 16.73 5.33
N PHE A 9 15.26 17.61 4.54
CA PHE A 9 14.28 17.21 3.54
C PHE A 9 14.81 16.24 2.48
N PRO A 10 15.92 16.53 1.76
CA PRO A 10 16.46 15.59 0.77
C PRO A 10 16.87 14.26 1.40
N ILE A 11 17.45 14.27 2.62
CA ILE A 11 17.81 13.04 3.33
C ILE A 11 16.58 12.18 3.59
N LEU A 12 15.53 12.77 4.18
CA LEU A 12 14.30 12.03 4.49
C LEU A 12 13.56 11.58 3.23
N SER A 13 13.61 12.36 2.14
CA SER A 13 13.04 11.96 0.85
C SER A 13 13.80 10.78 0.25
N PHE A 14 15.13 10.80 0.27
CA PHE A 14 15.93 9.67 -0.23
C PHE A 14 15.73 8.41 0.63
N LEU A 15 15.70 8.56 1.96
CA LEU A 15 15.37 7.45 2.86
C LEU A 15 13.96 6.94 2.58
N GLY A 16 12.97 7.81 2.39
CA GLY A 16 11.60 7.43 2.02
C GLY A 16 11.55 6.60 0.73
N PHE A 17 12.31 6.99 -0.30
CA PHE A 17 12.44 6.24 -1.55
C PHE A 17 12.91 4.81 -1.33
N VAL A 18 14.03 4.63 -0.60
CA VAL A 18 14.63 3.31 -0.35
C VAL A 18 13.77 2.48 0.58
N LEU A 19 13.38 3.05 1.72
CA LEU A 19 12.69 2.34 2.80
C LEU A 19 11.28 1.90 2.39
N ALA A 20 10.56 2.67 1.56
CA ALA A 20 9.24 2.28 1.08
C ALA A 20 9.27 1.08 0.13
N LEU A 21 10.37 0.85 -0.60
CA LEU A 21 10.50 -0.29 -1.53
C LEU A 21 11.03 -1.55 -0.86
N LEU A 22 11.69 -1.45 0.30
CA LEU A 22 12.20 -2.63 1.02
C LEU A 22 11.12 -3.71 1.18
N PRO A 23 9.86 -3.39 1.56
CA PRO A 23 8.82 -4.39 1.70
C PRO A 23 8.17 -4.93 0.43
N LEU A 24 8.47 -4.33 -0.72
CA LEU A 24 7.80 -4.65 -1.98
C LEU A 24 7.84 -6.15 -2.35
N PRO A 25 8.98 -6.87 -2.26
CA PRO A 25 9.05 -8.26 -2.73
C PRO A 25 8.09 -9.22 -2.04
N TRP A 26 7.91 -9.11 -0.71
CA TRP A 26 7.02 -10.01 0.02
C TRP A 26 5.55 -9.57 -0.02
N HIS A 27 5.29 -8.29 -0.25
CA HIS A 27 3.93 -7.81 -0.47
C HIS A 27 3.40 -8.17 -1.87
N LEU A 28 4.28 -8.23 -2.88
CA LEU A 28 3.93 -8.74 -4.22
C LEU A 28 3.48 -10.20 -4.17
N GLN A 29 4.18 -11.04 -3.39
CA GLN A 29 3.81 -12.45 -3.20
C GLN A 29 2.42 -12.63 -2.55
N ALA A 30 1.97 -11.66 -1.76
CA ALA A 30 0.67 -11.68 -1.10
C ALA A 30 -0.50 -11.19 -2.00
N TRP A 31 -0.24 -10.88 -3.28
CA TRP A 31 -1.21 -10.33 -4.23
C TRP A 31 -1.96 -9.11 -3.68
N ASN A 32 -1.26 -8.26 -2.93
CA ASN A 32 -1.83 -7.06 -2.34
C ASN A 32 -1.51 -5.84 -3.20
N ALA A 33 -2.30 -5.68 -4.27
CA ALA A 33 -2.13 -4.64 -5.28
C ALA A 33 -2.15 -3.23 -4.70
N GLY A 34 -3.14 -2.93 -3.84
CA GLY A 34 -3.25 -1.62 -3.18
C GLY A 34 -1.99 -1.26 -2.40
N THR A 35 -1.48 -2.16 -1.55
CA THR A 35 -0.23 -1.92 -0.82
C THR A 35 0.98 -1.81 -1.74
N CYS A 36 1.06 -2.61 -2.80
CA CYS A 36 2.16 -2.50 -3.77
C CYS A 36 2.15 -1.15 -4.50
N CYS A 37 0.99 -0.69 -4.96
CA CYS A 37 0.83 0.61 -5.61
C CYS A 37 1.15 1.74 -4.64
N TYR A 38 0.74 1.65 -3.36
CA TYR A 38 1.09 2.63 -2.34
C TYR A 38 2.60 2.79 -2.20
N MET A 39 3.34 1.67 -2.07
CA MET A 39 4.80 1.69 -1.96
C MET A 39 5.46 2.27 -3.21
N ILE A 40 5.00 1.88 -4.40
CA ILE A 40 5.57 2.37 -5.67
C ILE A 40 5.32 3.87 -5.83
N TRP A 41 4.09 4.36 -5.60
CA TRP A 41 3.78 5.78 -5.72
C TRP A 41 4.51 6.63 -4.69
N SER A 42 4.52 6.22 -3.41
CA SER A 42 5.22 6.95 -2.35
C SER A 42 6.73 6.98 -2.58
N SER A 43 7.32 5.86 -2.98
CA SER A 43 8.74 5.78 -3.31
C SER A 43 9.10 6.64 -4.53
N LEU A 44 8.33 6.55 -5.62
CA LEU A 44 8.50 7.36 -6.81
C LEU A 44 8.43 8.85 -6.47
N ALA A 45 7.41 9.28 -5.72
CA ALA A 45 7.26 10.68 -5.33
C ALA A 45 8.44 11.17 -4.46
N CYS A 46 8.92 10.33 -3.54
CA CYS A 46 10.10 10.60 -2.73
C CYS A 46 11.36 10.78 -3.58
N LEU A 47 11.58 9.92 -4.58
CA LEU A 47 12.72 10.04 -5.50
C LEU A 47 12.65 11.34 -6.30
N LEU A 48 11.48 11.66 -6.87
CA LEU A 48 11.29 12.88 -7.63
C LEU A 48 11.51 14.13 -6.78
N LYS A 49 10.99 14.16 -5.55
CA LYS A 49 11.21 15.26 -4.60
C LYS A 49 12.66 15.38 -4.14
N PHE A 50 13.35 14.27 -3.92
CA PHE A 50 14.77 14.26 -3.61
C PHE A 50 15.58 14.93 -4.73
N VAL A 51 15.44 14.43 -5.97
CA VAL A 51 16.16 14.98 -7.13
C VAL A 51 15.82 16.46 -7.31
N ASN A 52 14.53 16.83 -7.23
CA ASN A 52 14.10 18.23 -7.35
C ASN A 52 14.76 19.14 -6.30
N SER A 53 14.79 18.71 -5.03
CA SER A 53 15.37 19.52 -3.95
C SER A 53 16.89 19.68 -4.03
N VAL A 54 17.59 18.72 -4.65
CA VAL A 54 19.04 18.78 -4.85
C VAL A 54 19.38 19.60 -6.09
N ALA A 55 18.67 19.38 -7.20
CA ALA A 55 18.89 20.03 -8.49
C ALA A 55 18.61 21.55 -8.45
N TRP A 56 17.54 21.97 -7.76
CA TRP A 56 17.12 23.37 -7.65
C TRP A 56 17.39 23.97 -6.27
N LYS A 57 18.41 23.48 -5.56
CA LYS A 57 18.75 23.92 -4.20
C LYS A 57 19.01 25.43 -4.10
N ASP A 58 19.69 26.02 -5.08
CA ASP A 58 20.13 27.42 -5.02
C ASP A 58 19.76 28.20 -6.30
N ASN A 59 18.82 27.69 -7.10
CA ASN A 59 18.38 28.32 -8.35
C ASN A 59 16.99 27.83 -8.77
N ALA A 60 16.35 28.55 -9.70
CA ALA A 60 15.11 28.15 -10.38
C ALA A 60 15.30 27.99 -11.91
N ILE A 61 16.54 27.75 -12.36
CA ILE A 61 16.88 27.75 -13.79
C ILE A 61 16.35 26.48 -14.46
N ASN A 62 15.75 26.62 -15.64
CA ASN A 62 15.29 25.48 -16.43
C ASN A 62 16.43 24.81 -17.22
N PHE A 63 17.33 24.10 -16.54
CA PHE A 63 18.40 23.34 -17.20
C PHE A 63 18.01 21.91 -17.59
N ALA A 64 16.91 21.38 -17.05
CA ALA A 64 16.45 20.01 -17.29
C ALA A 64 14.93 19.96 -17.62
N PRO A 65 14.51 20.50 -18.78
CA PRO A 65 13.08 20.65 -19.11
C PRO A 65 12.33 19.32 -19.20
N VAL A 66 12.95 18.29 -19.82
CA VAL A 66 12.35 16.95 -19.95
C VAL A 66 12.11 16.31 -18.58
N TRP A 67 13.03 16.52 -17.63
CA TRP A 67 12.84 16.06 -16.26
C TRP A 67 11.64 16.76 -15.60
N CYS A 68 11.50 18.08 -15.80
CA CYS A 68 10.37 18.81 -15.24
C CYS A 68 9.02 18.39 -15.84
N ASP A 69 8.94 18.11 -17.14
CA ASP A 69 7.71 17.58 -17.75
C ASP A 69 7.27 16.26 -17.11
N ILE A 70 8.24 15.34 -16.90
CA ILE A 70 7.96 14.01 -16.35
C ILE A 70 7.67 14.11 -14.85
N SER A 71 8.54 14.76 -14.08
CA SER A 71 8.45 14.83 -12.63
C SER A 71 7.22 15.58 -12.15
N SER A 72 6.86 16.72 -12.76
CA SER A 72 5.68 17.49 -12.39
C SER A 72 4.40 16.66 -12.58
N LYS A 73 4.29 15.94 -13.69
CA LYS A 73 3.16 15.05 -14.00
C LYS A 73 3.10 13.84 -13.08
N LEU A 74 4.21 13.17 -12.84
CA LEU A 74 4.26 12.02 -11.94
C LEU A 74 3.98 12.40 -10.48
N LEU A 75 4.43 13.57 -10.02
CA LEU A 75 4.09 14.09 -8.69
C LEU A 75 2.61 14.39 -8.55
N LEU A 76 1.97 14.96 -9.59
CA LEU A 76 0.52 15.12 -9.62
C LEU A 76 -0.19 13.77 -9.56
N GLY A 77 0.26 12.81 -10.36
CA GLY A 77 -0.24 11.43 -10.34
C GLY A 77 -0.11 10.79 -8.96
N ALA A 78 1.04 10.95 -8.30
CA ALA A 78 1.27 10.41 -6.96
C ALA A 78 0.33 11.01 -5.90
N GLY A 79 -0.02 12.30 -6.03
CA GLY A 79 -1.02 12.96 -5.19
C GLY A 79 -2.41 12.30 -5.24
N ILE A 80 -2.73 11.60 -6.34
CA ILE A 80 -3.96 10.81 -6.49
C ILE A 80 -3.72 9.32 -6.24
N GLY A 81 -2.56 8.81 -6.62
CA GLY A 81 -2.22 7.38 -6.57
C GLY A 81 -2.05 6.85 -5.16
N ILE A 82 -1.50 7.65 -4.26
CA ILE A 82 -1.36 7.29 -2.83
C ILE A 82 -2.74 7.13 -2.17
N PRO A 83 -3.66 8.12 -2.22
CA PRO A 83 -5.01 7.95 -1.67
C PRO A 83 -5.80 6.86 -2.39
N ALA A 84 -5.68 6.72 -3.72
CA ALA A 84 -6.34 5.65 -4.47
C ALA A 84 -5.86 4.25 -4.04
N SER A 85 -4.56 4.12 -3.72
CA SER A 85 -3.98 2.90 -3.17
C SER A 85 -4.49 2.61 -1.76
N SER A 86 -4.64 3.64 -0.93
CA SER A 86 -5.26 3.55 0.41
C SER A 86 -6.73 3.10 0.35
N LEU A 87 -7.50 3.59 -0.62
CA LEU A 87 -8.85 3.13 -0.89
C LEU A 87 -8.88 1.63 -1.23
N CYS A 88 -7.96 1.16 -2.08
CA CYS A 88 -7.87 -0.28 -2.40
C CYS A 88 -7.55 -1.13 -1.17
N ILE A 89 -6.67 -0.64 -0.28
CA ILE A 89 -6.38 -1.28 1.01
C ILE A 89 -7.65 -1.34 1.86
N SER A 90 -8.37 -0.23 2.01
CA SER A 90 -9.63 -0.15 2.77
C SER A 90 -10.69 -1.10 2.24
N ARG A 91 -10.85 -1.16 0.92
CA ARG A 91 -11.77 -2.08 0.23
C ARG A 91 -11.41 -3.55 0.50
N ARG A 92 -10.11 -3.89 0.47
CA ARG A 92 -9.65 -5.25 0.79
C ARG A 92 -9.90 -5.62 2.25
N LEU A 93 -9.64 -4.70 3.18
CA LEU A 93 -9.91 -4.91 4.61
C LEU A 93 -11.39 -5.16 4.87
N TYR A 94 -12.26 -4.36 4.26
CA TYR A 94 -13.71 -4.56 4.32
C TYR A 94 -14.12 -5.95 3.83
N ASN A 95 -13.64 -6.35 2.65
CA ASN A 95 -13.98 -7.66 2.08
C ASN A 95 -13.54 -8.82 2.99
N ILE A 96 -12.37 -8.70 3.64
CA ILE A 96 -11.90 -9.71 4.61
C ILE A 96 -12.80 -9.74 5.85
N ALA A 97 -13.25 -8.58 6.35
CA ALA A 97 -14.12 -8.51 7.52
C ALA A 97 -15.57 -8.97 7.22
N ALA A 98 -16.07 -8.69 6.01
CA ALA A 98 -17.46 -8.89 5.63
C ALA A 98 -17.76 -10.27 5.02
N VAL A 99 -16.81 -10.91 4.33
CA VAL A 99 -17.05 -12.19 3.62
C VAL A 99 -16.58 -13.38 4.48
N GLN A 100 -17.46 -14.37 4.69
CA GLN A 100 -17.06 -15.67 5.28
C GLN A 100 -16.11 -16.36 4.30
N ALA A 101 -15.13 -17.10 4.80
CA ALA A 101 -14.12 -17.83 4.03
C ALA A 101 -14.74 -18.87 3.06
N THR A 102 -15.41 -18.43 2.01
CA THR A 102 -15.69 -19.24 0.83
C THR A 102 -14.39 -19.31 0.04
N SER A 103 -14.14 -20.46 -0.59
CA SER A 103 -12.93 -20.66 -1.39
C SER A 103 -12.89 -19.63 -2.52
N SER A 104 -12.16 -18.53 -2.32
CA SER A 104 -11.98 -17.50 -3.34
C SER A 104 -11.30 -18.14 -4.54
N SER A 105 -12.02 -18.20 -5.67
CA SER A 105 -11.49 -18.78 -6.89
C SER A 105 -10.31 -17.96 -7.40
N ARG A 106 -9.42 -18.56 -8.21
CA ARG A 106 -8.34 -17.81 -8.87
C ARG A 106 -8.89 -16.66 -9.73
N GLN A 107 -10.07 -16.84 -10.31
CA GLN A 107 -10.74 -15.81 -11.12
C GLN A 107 -11.17 -14.62 -10.27
N ASP A 108 -11.71 -14.85 -9.08
CA ASP A 108 -12.11 -13.77 -8.15
C ASP A 108 -10.91 -12.95 -7.70
N LYS A 109 -9.78 -13.62 -7.38
CA LYS A 109 -8.53 -12.92 -7.02
C LYS A 109 -8.00 -12.07 -8.17
N ARG A 110 -8.08 -12.57 -9.41
CA ARG A 110 -7.66 -11.81 -10.60
C ARG A 110 -8.56 -10.62 -10.87
N ARG A 111 -9.88 -10.77 -10.73
CA ARG A 111 -10.84 -9.66 -10.87
C ARG A 111 -10.61 -8.59 -9.82
N ALA A 112 -10.37 -8.99 -8.57
CA ALA A 112 -10.03 -8.07 -7.48
C ALA A 112 -8.74 -7.29 -7.77
N LEU A 113 -7.68 -8.00 -8.21
CA LEU A 113 -6.41 -7.40 -8.63
C LEU A 113 -6.60 -6.37 -9.74
N ILE A 114 -7.31 -6.72 -10.82
CA ILE A 114 -7.54 -5.80 -11.95
C ILE A 114 -8.31 -4.57 -11.46
N GLY A 115 -9.35 -4.76 -10.65
CA GLY A 115 -10.09 -3.65 -10.06
C GLY A 115 -9.22 -2.73 -9.20
N ASP A 116 -8.33 -3.31 -8.36
CA ASP A 116 -7.39 -2.53 -7.55
C ASP A 116 -6.41 -1.74 -8.45
N LEU A 117 -5.89 -2.33 -9.52
CA LEU A 117 -4.98 -1.64 -10.46
C LEU A 117 -5.68 -0.53 -11.25
N CYS A 118 -6.94 -0.75 -11.67
CA CYS A 118 -7.73 0.29 -12.33
C CYS A 118 -7.93 1.51 -11.41
N ILE A 119 -8.12 1.28 -10.10
CA ILE A 119 -8.29 2.36 -9.12
C ILE A 119 -6.92 2.99 -8.79
N ALA A 120 -5.93 2.20 -8.40
CA ALA A 120 -4.65 2.70 -7.87
C ALA A 120 -3.68 3.23 -8.94
N VAL A 121 -3.86 2.85 -10.22
CA VAL A 121 -3.02 3.30 -11.34
C VAL A 121 -3.86 3.97 -12.42
N GLY A 122 -4.97 3.34 -12.82
CA GLY A 122 -5.84 3.87 -13.88
C GLY A 122 -6.41 5.26 -13.56
N LEU A 123 -6.96 5.44 -12.35
CA LEU A 123 -7.51 6.73 -11.93
C LEU A 123 -6.45 7.85 -11.91
N PRO A 124 -5.27 7.70 -11.29
CA PRO A 124 -4.19 8.70 -11.39
C PRO A 124 -3.81 9.04 -12.82
N VAL A 125 -3.70 8.04 -13.71
CA VAL A 125 -3.38 8.28 -15.13
C VAL A 125 -4.48 9.11 -15.81
N VAL A 126 -5.75 8.80 -15.56
CA VAL A 126 -6.88 9.61 -16.07
C VAL A 126 -6.80 11.05 -15.56
N VAL A 127 -6.53 11.26 -14.27
CA VAL A 127 -6.41 12.61 -13.70
C VAL A 127 -5.21 13.35 -14.28
N MET A 128 -4.07 12.69 -14.52
CA MET A 128 -2.91 13.28 -15.18
C MET A 128 -3.21 13.73 -16.62
N VAL A 129 -4.06 12.99 -17.35
CA VAL A 129 -4.53 13.37 -18.68
C VAL A 129 -5.52 14.54 -18.59
N LEU A 130 -6.52 14.45 -17.70
CA LEU A 130 -7.51 15.51 -17.49
C LEU A 130 -6.90 16.83 -17.02
N HIS A 131 -5.80 16.77 -16.26
CA HIS A 131 -5.04 17.96 -15.88
C HIS A 131 -4.63 18.81 -17.09
N TYR A 132 -4.34 18.20 -18.24
CA TYR A 132 -3.96 18.95 -19.44
C TYR A 132 -5.04 19.97 -19.83
N VAL A 133 -6.33 19.66 -19.62
CA VAL A 133 -7.45 20.56 -19.93
C VAL A 133 -7.38 21.89 -19.16
N VAL A 134 -6.82 21.86 -17.95
CA VAL A 134 -6.73 23.00 -17.01
C VAL A 134 -5.29 23.40 -16.75
N GLN A 135 -4.37 23.02 -17.64
CA GLN A 135 -2.96 23.35 -17.52
C GLN A 135 -2.68 24.67 -18.25
N GLY A 136 -2.35 25.72 -17.50
CA GLY A 136 -2.10 27.04 -18.07
C GLY A 136 -0.83 27.11 -18.93
N HIS A 137 0.25 26.50 -18.43
CA HIS A 137 1.55 26.47 -19.10
C HIS A 137 2.31 25.19 -18.75
N ARG A 138 3.54 25.05 -19.25
CA ARG A 138 4.22 23.75 -19.27
C ARG A 138 4.48 23.19 -17.87
N PHE A 139 5.10 23.99 -17.00
CA PHE A 139 5.35 23.71 -15.59
C PHE A 139 5.99 24.95 -14.94
N ASP A 140 6.06 24.97 -13.62
CA ASP A 140 6.86 25.94 -12.87
C ASP A 140 8.04 25.26 -12.21
N ILE A 141 9.11 26.04 -12.01
CA ILE A 141 10.27 25.69 -11.23
C ILE A 141 10.33 26.64 -10.05
N ILE A 142 10.23 26.08 -8.85
CA ILE A 142 10.33 26.84 -7.60
C ILE A 142 11.70 26.61 -6.99
N GLU A 143 12.45 27.67 -6.74
CA GLU A 143 13.76 27.58 -6.06
C GLU A 143 13.61 26.84 -4.71
N GLN A 144 14.50 25.89 -4.43
CA GLN A 144 14.53 24.99 -3.26
C GLN A 144 13.44 23.90 -3.22
N VAL A 145 12.53 23.88 -4.18
CA VAL A 145 11.45 22.89 -4.28
C VAL A 145 11.55 22.06 -5.58
N GLY A 146 11.96 22.69 -6.68
CA GLY A 146 12.10 22.14 -8.03
C GLY A 146 10.81 22.22 -8.85
N CYS A 147 10.64 21.29 -9.80
CA CYS A 147 9.55 21.32 -10.77
C CYS A 147 8.18 20.99 -10.14
N ILE A 148 7.15 21.75 -10.52
CA ILE A 148 5.76 21.53 -10.13
C ILE A 148 4.81 21.66 -11.33
N ALA A 149 3.67 20.97 -11.28
CA ALA A 149 2.64 21.09 -12.29
C ALA A 149 1.81 22.36 -12.07
N THR A 150 1.48 23.05 -13.16
CA THR A 150 0.72 24.30 -13.12
C THR A 150 -0.75 24.01 -13.34
N ILE A 151 -1.61 24.51 -12.46
CA ILE A 151 -3.06 24.34 -12.57
C ILE A 151 -3.68 25.72 -12.70
N TYR A 152 -4.36 25.97 -13.81
CA TYR A 152 -5.08 27.22 -14.03
C TYR A 152 -6.27 27.29 -13.08
N ASN A 153 -6.35 28.35 -12.27
CA ASN A 153 -7.36 28.46 -11.21
C ASN A 153 -8.73 28.84 -11.77
N THR A 154 -9.50 27.82 -12.15
CA THR A 154 -10.83 27.95 -12.77
C THR A 154 -11.77 26.91 -12.19
N LEU A 155 -13.08 27.09 -12.29
CA LEU A 155 -14.03 26.13 -11.74
C LEU A 155 -13.79 24.69 -12.25
N ALA A 156 -13.36 24.52 -13.50
CA ALA A 156 -13.03 23.22 -14.06
C ALA A 156 -11.86 22.51 -13.35
N SER A 157 -10.85 23.23 -12.83
CA SER A 157 -9.70 22.59 -12.16
C SER A 157 -10.10 21.88 -10.88
N TYR A 158 -11.15 22.34 -10.21
CA TYR A 158 -11.68 21.71 -9.01
C TYR A 158 -12.27 20.34 -9.32
N PHE A 159 -13.12 20.25 -10.35
CA PHE A 159 -13.73 18.98 -10.72
C PHE A 159 -12.75 18.02 -11.37
N LEU A 160 -11.81 18.53 -12.17
CA LEU A 160 -10.90 17.69 -12.94
C LEU A 160 -9.68 17.22 -12.14
N VAL A 161 -9.22 17.98 -11.14
CA VAL A 161 -7.98 17.70 -10.41
C VAL A 161 -8.19 17.71 -8.90
N PHE A 162 -8.65 18.83 -8.30
CA PHE A 162 -8.62 18.99 -6.84
C PHE A 162 -9.67 18.17 -6.07
N LEU A 163 -10.78 17.78 -6.72
CA LEU A 163 -11.85 16.99 -6.11
C LEU A 163 -11.40 15.58 -5.73
N TRP A 164 -10.50 14.99 -6.50
CA TRP A 164 -10.22 13.55 -6.44
C TRP A 164 -9.67 13.07 -5.09
N PRO A 165 -8.67 13.71 -4.46
CA PRO A 165 -8.19 13.27 -3.14
C PRO A 165 -9.29 13.25 -2.08
N VAL A 166 -10.13 14.28 -2.03
CA VAL A 166 -11.24 14.40 -1.08
C VAL A 166 -12.29 13.33 -1.37
N PHE A 167 -12.68 13.16 -2.64
CA PHE A 167 -13.66 12.17 -3.06
C PHE A 167 -13.20 10.74 -2.73
N ILE A 168 -11.95 10.39 -3.03
CA ILE A 168 -11.35 9.10 -2.70
C ILE A 168 -11.30 8.88 -1.18
N GLY A 169 -10.93 9.92 -0.42
CA GLY A 169 -10.91 9.87 1.04
C GLY A 169 -12.30 9.63 1.65
N CYS A 170 -13.34 10.28 1.14
CA CYS A 170 -14.73 10.04 1.55
C CYS A 170 -15.17 8.60 1.30
N ILE A 171 -14.87 8.03 0.12
CA ILE A 171 -15.17 6.63 -0.18
C ILE A 171 -14.38 5.70 0.76
N SER A 172 -13.12 6.00 1.04
CA SER A 172 -12.28 5.24 1.97
C SER A 172 -12.84 5.28 3.40
N CYS A 173 -13.39 6.41 3.83
CA CYS A 173 -14.09 6.57 5.10
C CYS A 173 -15.33 5.66 5.18
N VAL A 174 -16.13 5.58 4.11
CA VAL A 174 -17.28 4.66 4.05
C VAL A 174 -16.83 3.21 4.21
N TYR A 175 -15.82 2.77 3.44
CA TYR A 175 -15.28 1.41 3.58
C TYR A 175 -14.72 1.14 4.98
N SER A 176 -14.09 2.14 5.61
CA SER A 176 -13.57 2.01 6.97
C SER A 176 -14.69 1.84 7.99
N GLY A 177 -15.78 2.62 7.87
CA GLY A 177 -16.97 2.47 8.71
C GLY A 177 -17.65 1.11 8.53
N LEU A 178 -17.76 0.63 7.28
CA LEU A 178 -18.29 -0.71 6.99
C LEU A 178 -17.40 -1.82 7.55
N THR A 179 -16.07 -1.65 7.47
CA THR A 179 -15.09 -2.57 8.06
C THR A 179 -15.26 -2.65 9.57
N LEU A 180 -15.37 -1.50 10.23
CA LEU A 180 -15.58 -1.42 11.69
C LEU A 180 -16.90 -2.08 12.10
N ARG A 181 -17.99 -1.83 11.35
CA ARG A 181 -19.29 -2.47 11.59
C ARG A 181 -19.21 -4.00 11.44
N ALA A 182 -18.54 -4.50 10.41
CA ALA A 182 -18.36 -5.93 10.17
C ALA A 182 -17.52 -6.57 11.28
N PHE A 183 -16.44 -5.90 11.69
CA PHE A 183 -15.61 -6.29 12.84
C PHE A 183 -16.43 -6.37 14.12
N TYR A 184 -17.19 -5.31 14.45
CA TYR A 184 -18.01 -5.26 15.67
C TYR A 184 -19.02 -6.41 15.74
N LYS A 185 -19.72 -6.68 14.63
CA LYS A 185 -20.71 -7.77 14.54
C LYS A 185 -20.08 -9.16 14.70
N ARG A 186 -18.80 -9.34 14.34
CA ARG A 186 -18.13 -10.64 14.29
C ARG A 186 -16.93 -10.76 15.22
N ARG A 187 -16.80 -9.86 16.20
CA ARG A 187 -15.60 -9.68 17.04
C ARG A 187 -15.09 -10.96 17.70
N ILE A 188 -15.99 -11.89 18.06
CA ILE A 188 -15.65 -13.18 18.68
C ILE A 188 -14.98 -14.13 17.68
N GLN A 189 -15.42 -14.14 16.42
CA GLN A 189 -14.92 -15.04 15.37
C GLN A 189 -13.86 -14.37 14.48
N PHE A 190 -13.60 -13.08 14.68
CA PHE A 190 -12.77 -12.29 13.77
C PHE A 190 -11.32 -12.78 13.70
N ALA A 191 -10.74 -13.17 14.83
CA ALA A 191 -9.40 -13.76 14.85
C ALA A 191 -9.30 -15.06 14.04
N GLN A 192 -10.35 -15.89 14.08
CA GLN A 192 -10.44 -17.11 13.29
C GLN A 192 -10.64 -16.79 11.79
N LEU A 193 -11.47 -15.79 11.47
CA LEU A 193 -11.68 -15.35 10.09
C LEU A 193 -10.40 -14.83 9.44
N VAL A 194 -9.64 -13.96 10.13
CA VAL A 194 -8.38 -13.43 9.60
C VAL A 194 -7.33 -14.54 9.47
N SER A 195 -7.19 -15.42 10.48
CA SER A 195 -6.20 -16.52 10.43
C SER A 195 -6.54 -17.63 9.43
N SER A 196 -7.83 -17.84 9.11
CA SER A 196 -8.26 -18.76 8.06
C SER A 196 -7.84 -18.32 6.65
N ASN A 197 -7.47 -17.04 6.49
CA ASN A 197 -6.97 -16.52 5.23
C ASN A 197 -5.46 -16.72 5.16
N SER A 198 -5.01 -17.69 4.35
CA SER A 198 -3.59 -18.03 4.20
C SER A 198 -2.68 -16.88 3.75
N SER A 199 -3.25 -15.77 3.25
CA SER A 199 -2.50 -14.59 2.79
C SER A 199 -2.38 -13.46 3.84
N MET A 200 -3.09 -13.54 4.98
CA MET A 200 -3.25 -12.42 5.92
C MET A 200 -3.11 -12.84 7.38
N SER A 201 -2.26 -12.16 8.15
CA SER A 201 -2.18 -12.30 9.61
C SER A 201 -2.91 -11.15 10.31
N MET A 202 -3.33 -11.35 11.58
CA MET A 202 -3.97 -10.30 12.37
C MET A 202 -3.07 -9.07 12.53
N ASN A 203 -1.77 -9.27 12.78
CA ASN A 203 -0.80 -8.18 12.87
C ASN A 203 -0.74 -7.36 11.57
N ARG A 204 -0.70 -8.03 10.41
CA ARG A 204 -0.70 -7.36 9.10
C ARG A 204 -2.02 -6.61 8.86
N TYR A 205 -3.14 -7.21 9.25
CA TYR A 205 -4.47 -6.59 9.14
C TYR A 205 -4.53 -5.28 9.93
N LEU A 206 -4.13 -5.28 11.21
CA LEU A 206 -4.16 -4.09 12.06
C LEU A 206 -3.25 -2.97 11.53
N LYS A 207 -2.06 -3.31 11.03
CA LYS A 207 -1.15 -2.34 10.41
C LYS A 207 -1.76 -1.68 9.17
N LEU A 208 -2.49 -2.44 8.35
CA LEU A 208 -3.21 -1.90 7.19
C LEU A 208 -4.37 -1.00 7.61
N VAL A 209 -5.08 -1.33 8.70
CA VAL A 209 -6.12 -0.46 9.27
C VAL A 209 -5.52 0.87 9.72
N VAL A 210 -4.41 0.84 10.48
CA VAL A 210 -3.72 2.07 10.93
C VAL A 210 -3.30 2.91 9.73
N LEU A 211 -2.66 2.30 8.71
CA LEU A 211 -2.26 3.01 7.49
C LEU A 211 -3.44 3.69 6.81
N ALA A 212 -4.54 2.97 6.58
CA ALA A 212 -5.73 3.50 5.91
C ALA A 212 -6.42 4.60 6.74
N SER A 213 -6.53 4.42 8.06
CA SER A 213 -7.12 5.43 8.94
C SER A 213 -6.28 6.70 9.01
N THR A 214 -4.95 6.59 9.14
CA THR A 214 -4.06 7.76 9.12
C THR A 214 -4.16 8.50 7.80
N GLU A 215 -4.23 7.79 6.68
CA GLU A 215 -4.38 8.42 5.37
C GLU A 215 -5.70 9.19 5.27
N ILE A 216 -6.84 8.63 5.69
CA ILE A 216 -8.13 9.35 5.69
C ILE A 216 -8.09 10.60 6.58
N ILE A 217 -7.55 10.47 7.81
CA ILE A 217 -7.51 11.55 8.81
C ILE A 217 -6.57 12.69 8.38
N CYS A 218 -5.50 12.38 7.65
CA CYS A 218 -4.52 13.38 7.22
C CYS A 218 -4.84 13.93 5.82
N THR A 219 -5.06 13.07 4.82
CA THR A 219 -5.18 13.49 3.41
C THR A 219 -6.41 14.37 3.18
N VAL A 220 -7.57 14.03 3.74
CA VAL A 220 -8.81 14.81 3.49
C VAL A 220 -8.72 16.22 4.07
N PRO A 221 -8.36 16.41 5.35
CA PRO A 221 -8.23 17.76 5.90
C PRO A 221 -7.08 18.54 5.27
N ILE A 222 -5.92 17.91 5.00
CA ILE A 222 -4.78 18.59 4.37
C ILE A 222 -5.16 19.04 2.96
N SER A 223 -5.81 18.20 2.15
CA SER A 223 -6.22 18.56 0.79
C SER A 223 -7.26 19.69 0.80
N ALA A 224 -8.27 19.60 1.66
CA ALA A 224 -9.28 20.64 1.80
C ALA A 224 -8.68 21.98 2.28
N TYR A 225 -7.80 21.93 3.28
CA TYR A 225 -7.11 23.10 3.81
C TYR A 225 -6.16 23.73 2.78
N SER A 226 -5.35 22.91 2.10
CA SER A 226 -4.44 23.36 1.04
C SER A 226 -5.19 24.07 -0.08
N MET A 227 -6.35 23.53 -0.48
CA MET A 227 -7.23 24.13 -1.48
C MET A 227 -7.82 25.46 -0.98
N TYR A 228 -8.25 25.52 0.28
CA TYR A 228 -8.78 26.74 0.88
C TYR A 228 -7.73 27.86 0.89
N ILE A 229 -6.55 27.62 1.49
CA ILE A 229 -5.50 28.63 1.63
C ILE A 229 -4.96 29.11 0.28
N SER A 230 -4.90 28.23 -0.73
CA SER A 230 -4.50 28.58 -2.09
C SER A 230 -5.51 29.46 -2.83
N ASN A 231 -6.71 29.67 -2.28
CA ASN A 231 -7.75 30.52 -2.86
C ASN A 231 -8.12 31.74 -2.01
N VAL A 232 -7.53 31.89 -0.82
CA VAL A 232 -7.78 33.07 0.00
C VAL A 232 -7.27 34.31 -0.73
N GLY A 233 -8.17 35.23 -1.05
CA GLY A 233 -7.86 36.48 -1.75
C GLY A 233 -7.70 36.35 -3.27
N LEU A 234 -7.97 35.18 -3.85
CA LEU A 234 -7.92 34.94 -5.29
C LEU A 234 -9.32 34.59 -5.82
N GLY A 235 -9.78 35.34 -6.82
CA GLY A 235 -11.00 35.02 -7.55
C GLY A 235 -10.79 33.86 -8.51
N LEU A 236 -11.86 33.11 -8.81
CA LEU A 236 -11.85 32.11 -9.88
C LEU A 236 -11.76 32.82 -11.23
N SER A 237 -10.82 32.39 -12.06
CA SER A 237 -10.75 32.85 -13.45
C SER A 237 -11.74 32.06 -14.32
N PRO A 238 -12.49 32.72 -15.23
CA PRO A 238 -13.43 32.03 -16.10
C PRO A 238 -12.71 31.11 -17.09
N TYR A 239 -13.27 29.94 -17.36
CA TYR A 239 -12.80 29.08 -18.45
C TYR A 239 -13.43 29.57 -19.76
N ILE A 240 -12.71 30.42 -20.50
CA ILE A 240 -13.24 31.05 -21.72
C ILE A 240 -13.17 30.07 -22.91
N SER A 241 -11.98 29.55 -23.21
CA SER A 241 -11.75 28.62 -24.31
C SER A 241 -10.47 27.82 -24.11
N TRP A 242 -10.33 26.71 -24.84
CA TRP A 242 -9.08 25.93 -24.87
C TRP A 242 -7.87 26.79 -25.25
N SER A 243 -8.02 27.64 -26.27
CA SER A 243 -6.95 28.52 -26.76
C SER A 243 -6.55 29.59 -25.75
N ASN A 244 -7.49 30.07 -24.93
CA ASN A 244 -7.21 31.05 -23.89
C ASN A 244 -6.41 30.42 -22.73
N VAL A 245 -6.82 29.24 -22.26
CA VAL A 245 -6.13 28.54 -21.16
C VAL A 245 -4.71 28.14 -21.57
N HIS A 246 -4.52 27.72 -22.83
CA HIS A 246 -3.22 27.28 -23.34
C HIS A 246 -2.44 28.38 -24.07
N PHE A 247 -2.81 29.65 -23.88
CA PHE A 247 -2.09 30.76 -24.50
C PHE A 247 -0.66 30.83 -23.96
N GLY A 248 0.34 30.78 -24.85
CA GLY A 248 1.74 30.78 -24.44
C GLY A 248 2.17 29.53 -23.68
N PHE A 249 1.54 28.37 -23.93
CA PHE A 249 1.74 27.12 -23.18
C PHE A 249 3.20 26.72 -22.93
N SER A 250 4.13 27.05 -23.84
CA SER A 250 5.56 26.73 -23.70
C SER A 250 6.28 27.54 -22.60
N TYR A 251 5.60 28.50 -21.98
CA TYR A 251 6.12 29.26 -20.85
C TYR A 251 6.48 28.36 -19.67
N VAL A 252 7.56 28.71 -18.98
CA VAL A 252 8.03 28.05 -17.77
C VAL A 252 8.27 29.12 -16.73
N GLY A 253 7.46 29.13 -15.66
CA GLY A 253 7.67 30.05 -14.56
C GLY A 253 8.87 29.62 -13.74
N GLN A 254 9.72 30.57 -13.40
CA GLN A 254 10.90 30.37 -12.56
C GLN A 254 10.75 31.28 -11.35
N ILE A 255 10.38 30.71 -10.20
CA ILE A 255 9.95 31.46 -9.01
C ILE A 255 11.08 31.42 -7.97
N PRO A 256 11.73 32.56 -7.67
CA PRO A 256 12.79 32.63 -6.68
C PRO A 256 12.29 32.37 -5.25
N ALA A 257 13.21 31.93 -4.40
CA ALA A 257 12.98 31.60 -3.00
C ALA A 257 12.39 32.75 -2.18
N VAL A 258 12.71 33.99 -2.57
CA VAL A 258 12.23 35.21 -1.90
C VAL A 258 10.73 35.43 -2.15
N GLU A 259 10.26 35.12 -3.36
CA GLU A 259 8.88 35.39 -3.77
C GLU A 259 7.92 34.41 -3.08
N TRP A 260 8.11 33.10 -3.27
CA TRP A 260 7.17 32.11 -2.74
C TRP A 260 7.18 32.02 -1.22
N ARG A 261 8.30 32.37 -0.56
CA ARG A 261 8.38 32.42 0.91
C ARG A 261 7.81 33.69 1.53
N SER A 262 7.72 34.78 0.77
CA SER A 262 7.14 36.03 1.28
C SER A 262 5.63 35.87 1.57
N ASN A 263 4.95 35.01 0.80
CA ASN A 263 3.53 34.74 0.93
C ASN A 263 3.28 33.53 1.85
N ARG A 264 2.80 33.77 3.08
CA ARG A 264 2.56 32.72 4.08
C ARG A 264 1.61 31.61 3.61
N PRO A 265 0.42 31.90 3.05
CA PRO A 265 -0.44 30.87 2.47
C PRO A 265 0.27 29.96 1.45
N THR A 266 1.07 30.57 0.57
CA THR A 266 1.83 29.84 -0.47
C THR A 266 2.91 28.96 0.16
N LEU A 267 3.67 29.50 1.11
CA LEU A 267 4.70 28.76 1.85
C LEU A 267 4.11 27.52 2.54
N ILE A 268 2.97 27.65 3.24
CA ILE A 268 2.33 26.53 3.94
C ILE A 268 1.85 25.47 2.95
N SER A 269 1.19 25.88 1.85
CA SER A 269 0.66 24.97 0.83
C SER A 269 1.77 24.16 0.15
N ILE A 270 2.87 24.83 -0.22
CA ILE A 270 4.04 24.20 -0.84
C ILE A 270 4.72 23.22 0.12
N GLU A 271 4.99 23.62 1.36
CA GLU A 271 5.66 22.77 2.34
C GLU A 271 4.79 21.55 2.71
N LEU A 272 3.48 21.72 2.94
CA LEU A 272 2.58 20.58 3.17
C LEU A 272 2.61 19.58 2.01
N SER A 273 2.51 20.08 0.77
CA SER A 273 2.56 19.26 -0.45
C SER A 273 3.93 18.61 -0.66
N ARG A 274 5.00 19.21 -0.15
CA ARG A 274 6.38 18.71 -0.23
C ARG A 274 6.60 17.57 0.78
N TRP A 275 6.17 17.75 2.03
CA TRP A 275 6.43 16.83 3.14
C TRP A 275 5.48 15.62 3.20
N ILE A 276 4.33 15.68 2.54
CA ILE A 276 3.36 14.58 2.56
C ILE A 276 3.94 13.28 1.98
N PHE A 277 4.75 13.34 0.92
CA PHE A 277 5.29 12.14 0.28
C PHE A 277 6.30 11.39 1.16
N PRO A 278 7.35 12.04 1.72
CA PRO A 278 8.23 11.37 2.69
C PRO A 278 7.48 10.89 3.92
N ALA A 279 6.48 11.65 4.42
CA ALA A 279 5.68 11.22 5.56
C ALA A 279 4.91 9.91 5.28
N CYS A 280 4.27 9.79 4.11
CA CYS A 280 3.60 8.55 3.68
C CYS A 280 4.57 7.36 3.57
N ALA A 281 5.74 7.57 2.95
CA ALA A 281 6.75 6.53 2.78
C ALA A 281 7.32 6.03 4.12
N LEU A 282 7.66 6.97 5.02
CA LEU A 282 8.22 6.65 6.33
C LEU A 282 7.16 6.01 7.25
N LEU A 283 5.91 6.46 7.21
CA LEU A 283 4.79 5.83 7.92
C LEU A 283 4.62 4.38 7.47
N PHE A 284 4.65 4.14 6.16
CA PHE A 284 4.55 2.78 5.62
C PHE A 284 5.69 1.90 6.13
N PHE A 285 6.93 2.39 6.07
CA PHE A 285 8.09 1.65 6.58
C PHE A 285 8.02 1.42 8.09
N ALA A 286 7.56 2.39 8.88
CA ALA A 286 7.39 2.23 10.32
C ALA A 286 6.41 1.07 10.64
N LEU A 287 5.31 0.97 9.90
CA LEU A 287 4.31 -0.08 10.08
C LEU A 287 4.80 -1.44 9.57
N PHE A 288 5.34 -1.51 8.36
CA PHE A 288 5.61 -2.78 7.67
C PHE A 288 7.08 -3.19 7.66
N GLY A 289 8.02 -2.26 7.80
CA GLY A 289 9.46 -2.48 7.74
C GLY A 289 10.11 -2.83 9.08
N LEU A 290 9.52 -2.45 10.22
CA LEU A 290 10.12 -2.67 11.55
C LEU A 290 9.59 -3.90 12.32
N GLY A 291 8.59 -4.61 11.76
CA GLY A 291 7.93 -5.73 12.46
C GLY A 291 8.75 -7.02 12.50
N ALA A 292 8.41 -7.91 13.44
CA ALA A 292 8.96 -9.27 13.51
C ALA A 292 8.80 -10.05 12.19
N ASP A 293 7.70 -9.82 11.47
CA ASP A 293 7.46 -10.37 10.15
C ASP A 293 8.50 -9.90 9.12
N ALA A 294 8.83 -8.61 9.12
CA ALA A 294 9.84 -8.04 8.22
C ALA A 294 11.26 -8.54 8.56
N ARG A 295 11.58 -8.66 9.86
CA ARG A 295 12.86 -9.21 10.31
C ARG A 295 13.12 -10.62 9.76
N ARG A 296 12.10 -11.48 9.69
CA ARG A 296 12.22 -12.82 9.08
C ARG A 296 12.57 -12.73 7.60
N HIS A 297 11.96 -11.80 6.87
CA HIS A 297 12.28 -11.56 5.47
C HIS A 297 13.69 -10.98 5.28
N TYR A 298 14.13 -10.05 6.13
CA TYR A 298 15.49 -9.52 6.09
C TYR A 298 16.54 -10.59 6.36
N ILE A 299 16.33 -11.43 7.38
CA ILE A 299 17.24 -12.55 7.69
C ILE A 299 17.29 -13.54 6.52
N SER A 300 16.14 -13.87 5.93
CA SER A 300 16.08 -14.75 4.76
C SER A 300 16.82 -14.17 3.56
N ALA A 301 16.63 -12.88 3.27
CA ALA A 301 17.34 -12.19 2.19
C ALA A 301 18.85 -12.11 2.45
N PHE A 302 19.26 -11.81 3.69
CA PHE A 302 20.66 -11.82 4.10
C PHE A 302 21.32 -13.19 3.86
N TRP A 303 20.67 -14.28 4.27
CA TRP A 303 21.18 -15.63 4.04
C TRP A 303 21.18 -16.04 2.57
N MET A 304 20.22 -15.56 1.79
CA MET A 304 20.20 -15.80 0.34
C MET A 304 21.39 -15.12 -0.36
N ILE A 305 21.73 -13.90 0.06
CA ILE A 305 22.87 -13.14 -0.47
C ILE A 305 24.18 -13.76 0.03
N SER A 306 24.29 -14.07 1.32
CA SER A 306 25.52 -14.62 1.92
C SER A 306 25.88 -16.00 1.36
N LYS A 307 24.88 -16.82 1.00
CA LYS A 307 25.09 -18.08 0.26
C LYS A 307 25.76 -17.88 -1.10
N ARG A 308 25.53 -16.75 -1.79
CA ARG A 308 26.22 -16.44 -3.05
C ARG A 308 27.70 -16.12 -2.85
N PHE A 309 28.09 -15.73 -1.64
CA PHE A 309 29.47 -15.46 -1.25
C PHE A 309 30.10 -16.63 -0.45
N GLY A 310 29.51 -17.83 -0.50
CA GLY A 310 30.06 -19.02 0.14
C GLY A 310 29.88 -19.09 1.67
N VAL A 311 29.13 -18.16 2.27
CA VAL A 311 28.86 -18.17 3.71
C VAL A 311 27.64 -19.05 3.99
N THR A 312 27.87 -20.27 4.46
CA THR A 312 26.80 -21.17 4.90
C THR A 312 26.30 -20.82 6.30
N SER A 313 24.98 -20.83 6.47
CA SER A 313 24.31 -20.61 7.76
C SER A 313 24.71 -21.67 8.79
N ALA A 314 24.89 -21.23 10.04
CA ALA A 314 25.02 -22.13 11.18
C ALA A 314 23.82 -23.11 11.22
N PRO A 315 24.04 -24.40 11.52
CA PRO A 315 22.98 -25.40 11.51
C PRO A 315 21.85 -24.95 12.44
N THR A 316 20.65 -24.83 11.87
CA THR A 316 19.44 -24.63 12.66
C THR A 316 19.34 -25.81 13.61
N LYS A 317 19.36 -25.58 14.93
CA LYS A 317 19.15 -26.62 15.93
C LYS A 317 17.80 -27.28 15.61
N THR A 318 17.84 -28.43 14.94
CA THR A 318 16.70 -29.29 14.76
C THR A 318 16.31 -29.71 16.16
N SER A 319 15.20 -29.20 16.67
CA SER A 319 14.59 -29.76 17.87
C SER A 319 14.36 -31.24 17.56
N LEU A 320 15.13 -32.11 18.21
CA LEU A 320 14.94 -33.54 18.20
C LEU A 320 13.45 -33.83 18.40
N PRO A 321 12.82 -34.70 17.59
CA PRO A 321 11.49 -35.17 17.91
C PRO A 321 11.60 -35.91 19.25
N LEU A 322 11.00 -35.34 20.29
CA LEU A 322 10.85 -36.03 21.56
C LEU A 322 9.94 -37.23 21.32
N SER A 323 10.51 -38.40 21.03
CA SER A 323 9.75 -39.65 20.97
C SER A 323 9.33 -40.02 22.39
N SER A 324 8.19 -39.49 22.81
CA SER A 324 7.48 -39.99 23.98
C SER A 324 6.78 -41.29 23.59
N ARG A 325 7.49 -42.42 23.66
CA ARG A 325 6.84 -43.72 23.91
C ARG A 325 6.53 -43.77 25.40
N TYR A 326 5.38 -43.24 25.77
CA TYR A 326 4.74 -43.57 27.04
C TYR A 326 3.78 -44.73 26.78
N VAL A 327 4.22 -45.96 27.08
CA VAL A 327 3.32 -47.09 27.29
C VAL A 327 2.89 -47.00 28.75
N SER A 328 1.65 -46.59 28.99
CA SER A 328 1.03 -46.70 30.30
C SER A 328 0.18 -47.97 30.33
N PRO A 329 0.45 -48.92 31.24
CA PRO A 329 -0.42 -50.06 31.47
C PRO A 329 -1.53 -49.63 32.44
N ASN A 330 -2.80 -49.71 32.01
CA ASN A 330 -3.95 -49.81 32.91
C ASN A 330 -5.22 -50.08 32.10
N THR A 331 -5.54 -51.37 31.94
CA THR A 331 -6.92 -51.84 31.70
C THR A 331 -7.28 -52.83 32.81
N PRO A 332 -8.48 -52.71 33.39
CA PRO A 332 -8.83 -53.38 34.65
C PRO A 332 -9.20 -54.84 34.44
N ILE A 333 -8.86 -55.65 35.45
CA ILE A 333 -9.13 -57.08 35.57
C ILE A 333 -10.53 -57.26 36.19
N HIS A 334 -11.39 -58.08 35.58
CA HIS A 334 -12.32 -58.99 36.28
C HIS A 334 -12.91 -60.01 35.26
N PRO A 335 -13.43 -61.16 35.70
CA PRO A 335 -12.90 -62.48 35.35
C PRO A 335 -13.96 -63.34 34.62
N LEU A 336 -13.68 -64.65 34.49
CA LEU A 336 -14.55 -65.74 34.02
C LEU A 336 -14.43 -66.03 32.53
N TYR A 337 -13.58 -66.99 32.18
CA TYR A 337 -14.00 -68.34 31.81
C TYR A 337 -12.76 -69.14 31.39
N ALA A 338 -12.32 -70.03 32.28
CA ALA A 338 -11.41 -71.10 31.94
C ALA A 338 -12.22 -72.27 31.41
N HIS A 339 -12.08 -72.60 30.13
CA HIS A 339 -12.43 -73.93 29.61
C HIS A 339 -11.48 -74.31 28.47
N ILE A 340 -10.51 -75.17 28.80
CA ILE A 340 -10.19 -76.44 28.13
C ILE A 340 -10.14 -76.39 26.59
N ILE A 341 -8.93 -76.39 26.03
CA ILE A 341 -8.69 -76.93 24.68
C ILE A 341 -7.95 -78.26 24.85
N LEU A 342 -8.67 -79.34 24.54
CA LEU A 342 -8.17 -80.69 24.32
C LEU A 342 -7.63 -80.80 22.89
N ASP A 343 -6.55 -81.57 22.79
CA ASP A 343 -5.94 -82.28 21.67
C ASP A 343 -6.60 -82.29 20.29
N GLY A 344 -5.73 -82.36 19.28
CA GLY A 344 -5.91 -83.35 18.22
C GLY A 344 -6.05 -82.80 16.82
N ASN A 345 -4.93 -82.78 16.09
CA ASN A 345 -4.87 -82.82 14.63
C ASN A 345 -5.83 -83.88 14.07
N LEU A 346 -6.50 -83.57 12.95
CA LEU A 346 -6.67 -84.45 11.77
C LEU A 346 -7.47 -83.71 10.68
N LEU A 347 -6.73 -83.19 9.68
CA LEU A 347 -6.86 -83.35 8.22
C LEU A 347 -8.25 -83.25 7.49
N PRO A 348 -8.22 -82.98 6.17
CA PRO A 348 -9.09 -82.01 5.48
C PRO A 348 -10.16 -82.70 4.64
N ASN A 349 -11.08 -81.94 4.01
CA ASN A 349 -11.62 -82.24 2.67
C ASN A 349 -12.52 -81.13 2.07
N SER A 350 -12.16 -80.76 0.83
CA SER A 350 -13.00 -80.46 -0.35
C SER A 350 -14.28 -79.56 -0.31
N ILE A 351 -14.21 -78.38 -0.97
CA ILE A 351 -14.95 -77.92 -2.20
C ILE A 351 -16.48 -78.24 -2.33
N PRO A 352 -17.39 -77.44 -2.97
CA PRO A 352 -17.56 -75.98 -3.20
C PRO A 352 -19.01 -75.45 -2.89
N SER A 353 -19.24 -74.15 -3.19
CA SER A 353 -20.47 -73.31 -3.43
C SER A 353 -21.84 -73.98 -3.74
N PRO A 354 -23.01 -73.28 -3.88
CA PRO A 354 -23.37 -71.83 -3.82
C PRO A 354 -24.73 -71.54 -3.08
N LEU A 355 -25.32 -70.34 -3.30
CA LEU A 355 -26.75 -69.91 -3.17
C LEU A 355 -27.04 -68.89 -2.04
N LEU A 356 -27.36 -67.63 -2.44
CA LEU A 356 -28.69 -66.95 -2.30
C LEU A 356 -29.03 -66.62 -0.82
N TRP A 357 -29.42 -65.42 -0.40
CA TRP A 357 -30.53 -64.54 -0.78
C TRP A 357 -30.22 -63.13 -0.20
N ALA A 358 -30.29 -62.04 -0.97
CA ALA A 358 -31.46 -61.13 -1.03
C ALA A 358 -32.03 -60.66 0.32
N ARG A 359 -31.58 -59.50 0.80
CA ARG A 359 -32.42 -58.31 1.05
C ARG A 359 -31.58 -57.06 1.26
#